data_AF-A0A8H4C8X9-F1
#
_entry.id   AF-A0A8H4C8X9-F1
#
_cell.length_a   1.000
_cell.length_b   1.000
_cell.length_c   1.000
_cell.angle_alpha   90.00
_cell.angle_beta   90.00
_cell.angle_gamma   90.00
#
_symmetry.space_group_name_H-M   'P 1'
#
loop_
_entity.id
_entity.type
_entity.pdbx_description
1 polymer ?
#
loop_
_entity_poly.entity_id
_entity_poly.type
_entity_poly.pdbx_seq_one_letter_code
_entity_poly.pdbx_strand_id
1 'polypeptide(L)'
;MRSLCTRCSAVLRHQRAFTTSAARPSAQKSIQQVLAQPTWSVASLLPKSDDAKATAEEPITRSKLHHLLRLSALPLPETETEEAAMLRTLHSQLHFVRDVQSVDTSGVEPLRSLRDETTEGMAEATIGLQQLSEALGKEVRFGHKKRPKRQRGNKVDTKGVEDWNPLETASRTAGKYFVVQSKKEES
;
A
#
# COMPACT_ATOMS: atom_id res chain seq x y z
N MET A 1 -58.86 -28.35 -11.27
CA MET A 1 -57.62 -29.00 -10.80
C MET A 1 -56.41 -28.27 -11.38
N ARG A 2 -55.76 -27.39 -10.61
CA ARG A 2 -54.36 -26.97 -10.86
C ARG A 2 -53.70 -26.74 -9.50
N SER A 3 -52.65 -27.52 -9.29
CA SER A 3 -51.79 -27.58 -8.12
C SER A 3 -50.74 -26.46 -8.14
N LEU A 4 -50.30 -26.12 -6.93
CA LEU A 4 -49.29 -25.12 -6.58
C LEU A 4 -47.93 -25.37 -7.26
N CYS A 5 -47.22 -24.29 -7.57
CA CYS A 5 -45.77 -24.29 -7.64
C CYS A 5 -45.22 -23.27 -6.65
N THR A 6 -44.56 -23.77 -5.61
CA THR A 6 -43.79 -23.04 -4.60
C THR A 6 -42.35 -22.90 -5.07
N ARG A 7 -41.75 -21.70 -4.84
CA ARG A 7 -40.35 -21.24 -5.05
C ARG A 7 -40.29 -20.21 -6.21
N CYS A 8 -39.78 -18.99 -6.08
CA CYS A 8 -38.90 -18.39 -5.08
C CYS A 8 -39.14 -16.87 -4.94
N SER A 9 -39.14 -16.43 -3.67
CA SER A 9 -38.64 -15.17 -3.11
C SER A 9 -38.79 -13.87 -3.92
N ALA A 10 -39.86 -13.16 -3.56
CA ALA A 10 -39.98 -11.73 -3.75
C ALA A 10 -38.81 -10.95 -3.13
N VAL A 11 -38.45 -9.88 -3.83
CA VAL A 11 -37.59 -8.77 -3.39
C VAL A 11 -38.15 -8.19 -2.08
N LEU A 12 -37.60 -8.61 -0.94
CA LEU A 12 -37.82 -7.93 0.32
C LEU A 12 -36.93 -6.71 0.35
N ARG A 13 -37.52 -5.55 0.03
CA ARG A 13 -37.01 -4.24 0.47
C ARG A 13 -36.82 -4.33 1.99
N HIS A 14 -35.59 -4.52 2.44
CA HIS A 14 -35.21 -4.31 3.84
C HIS A 14 -35.31 -2.80 4.12
N GLN A 15 -36.53 -2.32 4.34
CA GLN A 15 -36.70 -1.14 5.16
C GLN A 15 -36.24 -1.54 6.55
N ARG A 16 -35.02 -1.13 6.93
CA ARG A 16 -34.63 -1.08 8.35
C ARG A 16 -35.65 -0.16 9.02
N ALA A 17 -36.68 -0.75 9.60
CA ALA A 17 -37.48 -0.07 10.60
C ALA A 17 -36.52 0.20 11.76
N PHE A 18 -36.13 1.46 11.92
CA PHE A 18 -35.51 1.91 13.16
C PHE A 18 -36.59 1.76 14.23
N THR A 19 -36.54 0.65 14.95
CA THR A 19 -37.29 0.49 16.18
C THR A 19 -36.71 1.49 17.18
N THR A 20 -37.34 2.65 17.29
CA THR A 20 -37.14 3.56 18.41
C THR A 20 -37.67 2.87 19.66
N SER A 21 -36.82 2.06 20.27
CA SER A 21 -37.03 1.63 21.65
C SER A 21 -37.05 2.91 22.48
N ALA A 22 -38.23 3.28 22.97
CA ALA A 22 -38.39 4.33 23.95
C ALA A 22 -37.68 3.88 25.24
N ALA A 23 -36.37 4.13 25.30
CA ALA A 23 -35.60 4.00 26.51
C ALA A 23 -36.21 4.99 27.53
N ARG A 24 -36.66 4.46 28.67
CA ARG A 24 -36.88 5.26 29.88
C ARG A 24 -35.66 6.19 30.05
N PRO A 25 -35.83 7.46 30.44
CA PRO A 25 -34.69 8.31 30.74
C PRO A 25 -33.99 7.72 31.98
N SER A 26 -33.04 6.81 31.77
CA SER A 26 -32.04 6.50 32.77
C SER A 26 -31.40 7.83 33.12
N ALA A 27 -31.38 8.19 34.40
CA ALA A 27 -30.82 9.44 34.92
C ALA A 27 -29.64 9.89 34.05
N GLN A 28 -29.83 10.98 33.30
CA GLN A 28 -28.82 11.49 32.39
C GLN A 28 -27.60 11.84 33.23
N LYS A 29 -26.60 10.95 33.25
CA LYS A 29 -25.31 11.24 33.88
C LYS A 29 -24.82 12.52 33.24
N SER A 30 -24.45 13.50 34.06
CA SER A 30 -23.95 14.76 33.53
C SER A 30 -22.72 14.45 32.68
N ILE A 31 -22.48 15.24 31.62
CA ILE A 31 -21.29 15.08 30.76
C ILE A 31 -20.01 15.03 31.64
N GLN A 32 -20.00 15.80 32.74
CA GLN A 32 -18.92 15.79 33.72
C GLN A 32 -18.73 14.42 34.42
N GLN A 33 -19.80 13.71 34.78
CA GLN A 33 -19.71 12.36 35.35
C GLN A 33 -19.21 11.32 34.33
N VAL A 34 -19.53 11.50 33.05
CA VAL A 34 -19.03 10.62 31.96
C VAL A 34 -17.55 10.87 31.69
N LEU A 35 -17.13 12.14 31.65
CA LEU A 35 -15.74 12.52 31.39
C LEU A 35 -14.81 12.34 32.61
N ALA A 36 -15.36 12.24 33.83
CA ALA A 36 -14.59 12.02 35.05
C ALA A 36 -13.93 10.63 35.12
N GLN A 37 -14.44 9.65 34.37
CA GLN A 37 -13.84 8.31 34.26
C GLN A 37 -13.46 8.04 32.80
N PRO A 38 -12.35 8.61 32.30
CA PRO A 38 -11.87 8.29 30.97
C PRO A 38 -11.49 6.81 30.93
N THR A 39 -12.22 6.03 30.11
CA THR A 39 -12.00 4.58 29.96
C THR A 39 -10.71 4.25 29.21
N TRP A 40 -10.20 5.21 28.44
CA TRP A 40 -8.92 5.12 27.75
C TRP A 40 -8.34 6.51 27.55
N SER A 41 -7.02 6.61 27.58
CA SER A 41 -6.28 7.83 27.24
C SER A 41 -5.36 7.52 26.07
N VAL A 42 -5.28 8.39 25.07
CA VAL A 42 -4.33 8.24 23.96
C VAL A 42 -2.88 8.22 24.47
N ALA A 43 -2.61 8.88 25.60
CA ALA A 43 -1.30 8.88 26.22
C ALA A 43 -0.86 7.49 26.72
N SER A 44 -1.78 6.55 26.96
CA SER A 44 -1.40 5.18 27.33
C SER A 44 -0.93 4.34 26.14
N LEU A 45 -1.16 4.80 24.91
CA LEU A 45 -0.69 4.17 23.67
C LEU A 45 0.70 4.67 23.25
N LEU A 46 1.18 5.77 23.85
CA LEU A 46 2.51 6.30 23.56
C LEU A 46 3.57 5.55 24.38
N PRO A 47 4.77 5.33 23.83
CA PRO A 47 5.87 4.75 24.59
C PRO A 47 6.15 5.64 25.81
N LYS A 48 6.05 5.05 27.01
CA LYS A 48 6.54 5.72 28.21
C LYS A 48 8.04 5.85 28.08
N SER A 49 8.61 6.96 28.57
CA SER A 49 10.04 7.26 28.47
C SER A 49 10.95 6.13 28.96
N ASP A 50 10.46 5.26 29.84
CA ASP A 50 11.20 4.15 30.44
C ASP A 50 11.08 2.83 29.64
N ASP A 51 10.04 2.67 28.83
CA ASP A 51 9.77 1.45 28.04
C ASP A 51 10.59 1.37 26.74
N ALA A 52 11.31 2.45 26.38
CA ALA A 52 12.23 2.48 25.25
C ALA A 52 13.39 1.46 25.38
N LYS A 53 13.57 0.86 26.57
CA LYS A 53 14.54 -0.22 26.85
C LYS A 53 13.93 -1.62 26.94
N ALA A 54 12.61 -1.77 27.00
CA ALA A 54 11.98 -2.99 27.52
C ALA A 54 11.30 -3.89 26.47
N THR A 55 11.22 -3.50 25.20
CA THR A 55 10.68 -4.38 24.15
C THR A 55 11.75 -5.39 23.71
N ALA A 56 11.41 -6.68 23.78
CA ALA A 56 12.30 -7.85 23.65
C ALA A 56 12.91 -8.10 22.24
N GLU A 57 12.86 -7.11 21.35
CA GLU A 57 13.46 -7.18 20.01
C GLU A 57 14.64 -6.22 19.90
N GLU A 58 15.66 -6.61 19.13
CA GLU A 58 16.87 -5.80 18.95
C GLU A 58 16.54 -4.35 18.55
N PRO A 59 16.96 -3.34 19.34
CA PRO A 59 16.82 -1.94 18.96
C PRO A 59 17.55 -1.69 17.63
N ILE A 60 17.07 -0.73 16.85
CA ILE A 60 17.73 -0.39 15.58
C ILE A 60 19.10 0.18 15.91
N THR A 61 20.14 -0.51 15.46
CA THR A 61 21.52 -0.07 15.59
C THR A 61 21.83 1.04 14.59
N ARG A 62 22.85 1.84 14.89
CA ARG A 62 23.43 2.85 13.98
C ARG A 62 23.74 2.27 12.59
N SER A 63 24.33 1.07 12.56
CA SER A 63 24.63 0.35 11.32
C SER A 63 23.38 0.03 10.49
N LYS A 64 22.28 -0.38 11.15
CA LYS A 64 20.99 -0.61 10.49
C LYS A 64 20.40 0.71 9.97
N LEU A 65 20.50 1.81 10.72
CA LEU A 65 20.09 3.13 10.25
C LEU A 65 20.86 3.55 8.97
N HIS A 66 22.19 3.44 8.98
CA HIS A 66 23.01 3.76 7.80
C HIS A 66 22.67 2.87 6.60
N HIS A 67 22.35 1.59 6.85
CA HIS A 67 21.90 0.68 5.82
C HIS A 67 20.56 1.13 5.21
N LEU A 68 19.60 1.54 6.04
CA LEU A 68 18.31 2.07 5.59
C LEU A 68 18.47 3.34 4.77
N LEU A 69 19.31 4.28 5.22
CA LEU A 69 19.61 5.51 4.46
C LEU A 69 20.16 5.20 3.07
N ARG A 70 21.03 4.19 2.97
CA ARG A 70 21.56 3.73 1.68
C ARG A 70 20.48 3.11 0.78
N LEU A 71 19.57 2.32 1.33
CA LEU A 71 18.45 1.74 0.58
C LEU A 71 17.49 2.81 0.08
N SER A 72 17.27 3.87 0.86
CA SER A 72 16.45 5.02 0.48
C SER A 72 17.19 6.06 -0.35
N ALA A 73 18.45 5.81 -0.73
CA ALA A 73 19.31 6.75 -1.46
C ALA A 73 19.45 8.14 -0.78
N LEU A 74 19.47 8.17 0.56
CA LEU A 74 19.68 9.36 1.38
C LEU A 74 21.16 9.48 1.80
N PRO A 75 21.66 10.70 2.04
CA PRO A 75 23.00 10.92 2.58
C PRO A 75 23.13 10.39 4.01
N LEU A 76 24.36 10.12 4.45
CA LEU A 76 24.64 9.76 5.83
C LEU A 76 24.59 11.02 6.72
N PRO A 77 24.23 10.89 8.01
CA PRO A 77 24.25 12.00 8.96
C PRO A 77 25.64 12.60 9.10
N GLU A 78 25.72 13.92 9.13
CA GLU A 78 26.98 14.64 9.34
C GLU A 78 27.36 14.69 10.82
N THR A 79 26.37 14.59 11.72
CA THR A 79 26.55 14.76 13.17
C THR A 79 25.88 13.65 13.98
N GLU A 80 26.46 13.30 15.13
CA GLU A 80 25.89 12.29 16.04
C GLU A 80 24.55 12.74 16.64
N THR A 81 24.33 14.04 16.80
CA THR A 81 23.08 14.59 17.33
C THR A 81 21.92 14.38 16.37
N GLU A 82 22.17 14.59 15.07
CA GLU A 82 21.23 14.30 14.00
C GLU A 82 20.93 12.80 13.90
N GLU A 83 21.98 11.96 13.98
CA GLU A 83 21.83 10.50 14.01
C GLU A 83 20.97 10.03 15.19
N ALA A 84 21.19 10.57 16.39
CA ALA A 84 20.40 10.26 17.57
C ALA A 84 18.94 10.72 17.43
N ALA A 85 18.69 11.88 16.83
CA ALA A 85 17.34 12.37 16.56
C ALA A 85 16.59 11.49 15.54
N MET A 86 17.29 11.02 14.50
CA MET A 86 16.74 10.06 13.53
C MET A 86 16.40 8.72 14.20
N LEU A 87 17.31 8.15 15.01
CA LEU A 87 17.05 6.92 15.76
C LEU A 87 15.85 7.05 16.69
N ARG A 88 15.75 8.18 17.42
CA ARG A 88 14.61 8.44 18.30
C ARG A 88 13.30 8.45 17.52
N THR A 89 13.28 9.10 16.37
CA THR A 89 12.09 9.18 15.50
C THR A 89 11.70 7.80 14.98
N LEU A 90 12.68 7.01 14.53
CA LEU A 90 12.46 5.67 14.01
C LEU A 90 11.94 4.71 15.08
N HIS A 91 12.45 4.79 16.31
CA HIS A 91 11.92 4.00 17.43
C HIS A 91 10.47 4.35 17.75
N SER A 92 10.11 5.64 17.75
CA SER A 92 8.71 6.07 17.95
C SER A 92 7.79 5.56 16.84
N GLN A 93 8.23 5.59 15.58
CA GLN A 93 7.47 5.06 14.45
C GLN A 93 7.26 3.55 14.56
N LEU A 94 8.31 2.81 14.92
CA LEU A 94 8.22 1.36 15.08
C LEU A 94 7.33 0.94 16.24
N HIS A 95 7.31 1.69 17.34
CA HIS A 95 6.37 1.43 18.42
C HIS A 95 4.94 1.42 17.91
N PHE A 96 4.54 2.46 17.19
CA PHE A 96 3.21 2.54 16.60
C PHE A 96 2.91 1.36 15.66
N VAL A 97 3.87 0.98 14.81
CA VAL A 97 3.69 -0.18 13.91
C VAL A 97 3.52 -1.48 14.70
N ARG A 98 4.27 -1.68 15.78
CA ARG A 98 4.17 -2.87 16.65
C ARG A 98 2.81 -2.93 17.34
N ASP A 99 2.27 -1.80 17.77
CA ASP A 99 0.92 -1.75 18.34
C ASP A 99 -0.12 -2.22 17.33
N VAL A 100 0.01 -1.81 16.06
CA VAL A 100 -0.86 -2.29 14.97
C VAL A 100 -0.67 -3.80 14.73
N GLN A 101 0.57 -4.29 14.75
CA GLN A 101 0.89 -5.72 14.57
C GLN A 101 0.38 -6.61 15.72
N SER A 102 0.17 -6.05 16.91
CA SER A 102 -0.34 -6.79 18.07
C SER A 102 -1.81 -7.20 17.95
N VAL A 103 -2.54 -6.63 16.98
CA VAL A 103 -3.95 -6.94 16.72
C VAL A 103 -4.06 -8.32 16.09
N ASP A 104 -4.98 -9.15 16.62
CA ASP A 104 -5.29 -10.45 16.02
C ASP A 104 -5.90 -10.26 14.63
N THR A 105 -5.18 -10.73 13.62
CA THR A 105 -5.55 -10.70 12.21
C THR A 105 -5.83 -12.10 11.66
N SER A 106 -6.06 -13.09 12.55
CA SER A 106 -6.36 -14.47 12.15
C SER A 106 -7.61 -14.54 11.25
N GLY A 107 -7.46 -15.20 10.10
CA GLY A 107 -8.56 -15.38 9.13
C GLY A 107 -8.88 -14.18 8.24
N VAL A 108 -8.07 -13.11 8.26
CA VAL A 108 -8.26 -11.94 7.39
C VAL A 108 -7.23 -11.94 6.26
N GLU A 109 -7.68 -11.82 5.01
CA GLU A 109 -6.79 -11.68 3.86
C GLU A 109 -6.26 -10.24 3.73
N PRO A 110 -4.96 -10.02 3.45
CA PRO A 110 -4.41 -8.69 3.28
C PRO A 110 -5.01 -7.97 2.06
N LEU A 111 -5.56 -6.78 2.30
CA LEU A 111 -6.03 -5.91 1.22
C LEU A 111 -4.83 -5.34 0.44
N ARG A 112 -4.70 -5.71 -0.85
CA ARG A 112 -3.56 -5.29 -1.69
C ARG A 112 -3.76 -3.93 -2.34
N SER A 113 -4.99 -3.61 -2.69
CA SER A 113 -5.35 -2.37 -3.38
C SER A 113 -6.77 -1.95 -3.01
N LEU A 114 -7.07 -0.65 -3.09
CA LEU A 114 -8.44 -0.16 -2.96
C LEU A 114 -9.18 -0.39 -4.28
N ARG A 115 -9.52 -1.65 -4.55
CA ARG A 115 -10.27 -2.08 -5.75
C ARG A 115 -11.42 -2.99 -5.33
N ASP A 116 -12.31 -3.22 -6.29
CA ASP A 116 -13.32 -4.24 -6.16
C ASP A 116 -12.67 -5.63 -6.31
N GLU A 117 -12.33 -6.24 -5.18
CA GLU A 117 -11.77 -7.60 -5.11
C GLU A 117 -12.86 -8.68 -5.15
N THR A 118 -14.12 -8.32 -5.47
CA THR A 118 -15.14 -9.33 -5.77
C THR A 118 -14.75 -10.15 -7.00
N THR A 119 -15.36 -11.33 -7.16
CA THR A 119 -15.12 -12.18 -8.34
C THR A 119 -15.43 -11.46 -9.66
N GLU A 120 -16.40 -10.54 -9.63
CA GLU A 120 -16.78 -9.73 -10.78
C GLU A 120 -15.72 -8.66 -11.06
N GLY A 121 -15.31 -7.88 -10.06
CA GLY A 121 -14.25 -6.87 -10.20
C GLY A 121 -12.91 -7.47 -10.62
N MET A 122 -12.56 -8.65 -10.10
CA MET A 122 -11.38 -9.41 -10.54
C MET A 122 -11.50 -9.85 -12.01
N ALA A 123 -12.67 -10.34 -12.45
CA ALA A 123 -12.87 -10.77 -13.83
C ALA A 123 -12.78 -9.61 -14.82
N GLU A 124 -13.30 -8.43 -14.45
CA GLU A 124 -13.20 -7.22 -15.26
C GLU A 124 -11.76 -6.67 -15.34
N ALA A 125 -11.04 -6.67 -14.22
CA ALA A 125 -9.66 -6.19 -14.17
C ALA A 125 -8.65 -7.16 -14.82
N THR A 126 -8.99 -8.45 -14.91
CA THR A 126 -8.10 -9.47 -15.46
C THR A 126 -8.04 -9.39 -16.98
N ILE A 127 -6.86 -9.07 -17.51
CA ILE A 127 -6.63 -9.11 -18.96
C ILE A 127 -6.56 -10.58 -19.41
N GLY A 128 -7.63 -11.05 -20.04
CA GLY A 128 -7.78 -12.44 -20.46
C GLY A 128 -7.05 -12.79 -21.75
N LEU A 129 -6.87 -14.09 -22.00
CA LEU A 129 -6.26 -14.60 -23.25
C LEU A 129 -7.03 -14.19 -24.51
N GLN A 130 -8.36 -14.05 -24.42
CA GLN A 130 -9.18 -13.57 -25.54
C GLN A 130 -8.84 -12.14 -25.93
N GLN A 131 -8.59 -11.26 -24.95
CA GLN A 131 -8.20 -9.88 -25.22
C GLN A 131 -6.77 -9.81 -25.78
N LEU A 132 -5.90 -10.73 -25.39
CA LEU A 132 -4.52 -10.81 -25.88
C LEU A 132 -4.37 -11.59 -27.20
N SER A 133 -5.41 -12.28 -27.68
CA SER A 133 -5.28 -13.23 -28.79
C SER A 133 -4.79 -12.57 -30.08
N GLU A 134 -5.22 -11.34 -30.35
CA GLU A 134 -4.77 -10.59 -31.52
C GLU A 134 -3.28 -10.22 -31.42
N ALA A 135 -2.84 -9.76 -30.26
CA ALA A 135 -1.44 -9.41 -30.02
C ALA A 135 -0.53 -10.64 -30.07
N LEU A 136 -0.97 -11.76 -29.48
CA LEU A 136 -0.25 -13.04 -29.53
C LEU A 136 -0.25 -13.66 -30.93
N GLY A 137 -1.31 -13.45 -31.72
CA GLY A 137 -1.39 -13.91 -33.11
C GLY A 137 -0.37 -13.24 -34.05
N LYS A 138 0.09 -12.04 -33.69
CA LYS A 138 1.15 -11.29 -34.42
C LYS A 138 2.56 -11.80 -34.09
N GLU A 139 2.71 -12.78 -33.19
CA GLU A 139 4.02 -13.34 -32.84
C GLU A 139 4.52 -14.35 -33.87
N VAL A 140 5.82 -14.30 -34.17
CA VAL A 140 6.47 -15.18 -35.14
C VAL A 140 7.26 -16.26 -34.41
N ARG A 141 7.10 -17.52 -34.80
CA ARG A 141 7.90 -18.62 -34.28
C ARG A 141 9.29 -18.59 -34.91
N PHE A 142 10.33 -18.47 -34.09
CA PHE A 142 11.71 -18.31 -34.56
C PHE A 142 12.63 -19.44 -34.11
N GLY A 143 13.58 -19.81 -34.99
CA GLY A 143 14.63 -20.80 -34.74
C GLY A 143 14.14 -22.26 -34.72
N HIS A 144 15.06 -23.20 -34.49
CA HIS A 144 14.79 -24.64 -34.53
C HIS A 144 13.74 -25.09 -33.50
N LYS A 145 13.77 -24.50 -32.30
CA LYS A 145 12.80 -24.78 -31.21
C LYS A 145 11.49 -24.00 -31.33
N LYS A 146 11.28 -23.26 -32.43
CA LYS A 146 10.04 -22.50 -32.75
C LYS A 146 9.49 -21.66 -31.60
N ARG A 147 10.36 -20.98 -30.84
CA ARG A 147 9.92 -20.14 -29.72
C ARG A 147 9.15 -18.92 -30.26
N PRO A 148 7.95 -18.59 -29.72
CA PRO A 148 7.25 -17.37 -30.09
C PRO A 148 8.12 -16.15 -29.76
N LYS A 149 8.22 -15.23 -30.73
CA LYS A 149 8.88 -13.94 -30.56
C LYS A 149 7.98 -12.86 -31.14
N ARG A 150 7.83 -11.77 -30.39
CA ARG A 150 7.20 -10.54 -30.90
C ARG A 150 8.04 -9.98 -32.04
N GLN A 151 7.41 -9.70 -33.18
CA GLN A 151 8.08 -9.12 -34.33
C GLN A 151 8.52 -7.68 -33.99
N ARG A 152 9.83 -7.45 -33.94
CA ARG A 152 10.40 -6.10 -33.77
C ARG A 152 10.53 -5.47 -35.16
N GLY A 153 9.93 -4.30 -35.38
CA GLY A 153 10.08 -3.54 -36.62
C GLY A 153 8.78 -3.17 -37.34
N ASN A 154 7.62 -3.69 -36.91
CA ASN A 154 6.35 -3.07 -37.30
C ASN A 154 6.33 -1.68 -36.66
N LYS A 155 6.45 -0.65 -37.49
CA LYS A 155 6.40 0.74 -37.06
C LYS A 155 4.96 0.99 -36.62
N VAL A 156 4.72 0.92 -35.32
CA VAL A 156 3.47 1.40 -34.75
C VAL A 156 3.42 2.90 -35.06
N ASP A 157 2.29 3.39 -35.57
CA ASP A 157 2.11 4.82 -35.78
C ASP A 157 2.05 5.50 -34.41
N THR A 158 3.21 5.93 -33.90
CA THR A 158 3.34 6.60 -32.60
C THR A 158 3.33 8.13 -32.72
N LYS A 159 2.96 8.65 -33.90
CA LYS A 159 2.79 10.09 -34.17
C LYS A 159 1.85 10.72 -33.13
N GLY A 160 2.30 11.77 -32.47
CA GLY A 160 1.58 12.51 -31.44
C GLY A 160 1.67 11.92 -30.02
N VAL A 161 2.17 10.70 -29.84
CA VAL A 161 2.31 10.05 -28.51
C VAL A 161 3.78 9.93 -28.08
N GLU A 162 4.67 9.60 -29.01
CA GLU A 162 6.11 9.43 -28.74
C GLU A 162 6.97 10.58 -29.29
N ASP A 163 6.35 11.68 -29.72
CA ASP A 163 7.05 12.87 -30.24
C ASP A 163 7.66 13.75 -29.12
N TRP A 164 7.62 13.29 -27.86
CA TRP A 164 8.23 14.01 -26.74
C TRP A 164 9.74 13.78 -26.71
N ASN A 165 10.51 14.83 -26.38
CA ASN A 165 11.95 14.73 -26.24
C ASN A 165 12.29 14.17 -24.84
N PRO A 166 12.87 12.96 -24.72
CA PRO A 166 13.18 12.37 -23.43
C PRO A 166 14.16 13.17 -22.57
N LEU A 167 14.93 14.05 -23.20
CA LEU A 167 16.00 14.81 -22.57
C LEU A 167 15.58 16.23 -22.15
N GLU A 168 14.35 16.64 -22.44
CA GLU A 168 13.91 18.03 -22.22
C GLU A 168 13.90 18.43 -20.74
N THR A 169 13.48 17.54 -19.85
CA THR A 169 13.45 17.79 -18.39
C THR A 169 14.78 17.50 -17.69
N ALA A 170 15.79 17.02 -18.42
CA ALA A 170 17.06 16.64 -17.83
C ALA A 170 17.93 17.88 -17.51
N SER A 171 18.47 17.94 -16.29
CA SER A 171 19.39 19.02 -15.90
C SER A 171 20.73 18.98 -16.64
N ARG A 172 21.20 17.78 -17.03
CA ARG A 172 22.47 17.57 -17.74
C ARG A 172 22.32 16.50 -18.81
N THR A 173 22.77 16.83 -20.01
CA THR A 173 22.74 15.94 -21.17
C THR A 173 24.07 16.01 -21.90
N ALA A 174 24.48 14.90 -22.52
CA ALA A 174 25.60 14.85 -23.45
C ALA A 174 25.09 14.24 -24.76
N GLY A 175 24.75 15.10 -25.72
CA GLY A 175 24.14 14.68 -26.96
C GLY A 175 22.80 14.00 -26.72
N LYS A 176 22.73 12.68 -26.98
CA LYS A 176 21.51 11.86 -26.87
C LYS A 176 21.42 11.07 -25.56
N TYR A 177 22.23 11.40 -24.57
CA TYR A 177 22.34 10.62 -23.33
C TYR A 177 22.17 11.51 -22.09
N PHE A 178 21.59 10.93 -21.04
CA PHE A 178 21.63 11.49 -19.69
C PHE A 178 23.05 11.33 -19.12
N VAL A 179 23.54 12.36 -18.41
CA VAL A 179 24.85 12.33 -17.78
C VAL A 179 24.70 12.31 -16.27
N VAL A 180 25.23 11.27 -15.65
CA VAL A 180 25.33 11.13 -14.19
C VAL A 180 26.79 11.21 -13.80
N GLN A 181 27.12 11.98 -12.76
CA GLN A 181 28.47 11.98 -12.21
C GLN A 181 28.72 10.65 -11.49
N SER A 182 29.65 9.85 -12.01
CA SER A 182 30.26 8.79 -11.20
C SER A 182 31.11 9.44 -10.10
N LYS A 183 31.11 8.85 -8.90
CA LYS A 183 31.90 9.33 -7.76
C LYS A 183 33.34 9.63 -8.20
N LYS A 184 33.85 10.83 -7.88
CA LYS A 184 35.27 11.17 -8.01
C LYS A 184 36.04 10.29 -7.02
N GLU A 185 37.08 9.60 -7.48
CA GLU A 185 38.00 8.94 -6.55
C GLU A 185 38.59 10.01 -5.61
N GLU A 186 38.43 9.82 -4.30
CA GLU A 186 39.15 10.57 -3.29
C GLU A 186 40.61 10.13 -3.35
N SER A 187 41.38 10.81 -4.18
CA SER A 187 42.85 10.81 -4.15
C SER A 187 43.37 11.69 -3.02
#